data_AF-A0A0C9WCH8-F1
#
_entry.id   AF-A0A0C9WCH8-F1
#
_cell.length_a   1.000
_cell.length_b   1.000
_cell.length_c   1.000
_cell.angle_alpha   90.00
_cell.angle_beta   90.00
_cell.angle_gamma   90.00
#
_symmetry.space_group_name_H-M   'P 1'
#
loop_
_entity.id
_entity.type
_entity.pdbx_description
1 polymer ?
#
loop_
_entity_poly.entity_id
_entity_poly.type
_entity_poly.pdbx_seq_one_letter_code
_entity_poly.pdbx_strand_id
1 'polypeptide(L)'
;PSSDDDQPARSPSPTSITVQRRFSHFVVLHTALLRRLPGVALPPLPEKQYAGRFNADFVEARRGDLERYIDRVVRHPIARYAEVVTSFLGCENDLEWKRLMPQFLSMSAAGPSFFAHVFHPAFNVDVREASETVERFDSHVRAVGKGVQGMRSTFGRVREARLEMSKAERLLSYSLLSLITAKPSLSTPALGAIEEEENATPQLQGLMNEDGAWCWQAADCLKLTKAVQKSCESFQRVADLYDDHARRTQLATHESLKSVAHPYMTYQGIIDTHRSTSTRYAEALNDNPSDEDVAMRCETVLNATMSEMDTYHAQKVEDFTTLAKDHLDGEIALYEQILVRLKTARRAFDGPQFDELARSPRRPSRFEKDLERPLGPGDVEPLPQPCPHVYDSAPMRPVSVAIQGGVVYDWEEAKVVW
;
A
#
# COMPACT_ATOMS: atom_id res chain seq x y z
N PRO A 1 -45.58 28.79 -28.80
CA PRO A 1 -45.23 28.87 -27.35
C PRO A 1 -46.07 27.88 -26.55
N SER A 2 -45.57 26.81 -25.95
CA SER A 2 -44.20 26.37 -25.67
C SER A 2 -44.31 24.87 -25.43
N SER A 3 -43.38 24.14 -26.03
CA SER A 3 -43.03 22.76 -25.71
C SER A 3 -42.43 22.70 -24.31
N ASP A 4 -43.09 22.03 -23.38
CA ASP A 4 -42.54 21.60 -22.09
C ASP A 4 -43.20 20.28 -21.70
N ASP A 5 -42.57 19.17 -22.10
CA ASP A 5 -42.44 17.97 -21.26
C ASP A 5 -41.41 17.04 -21.92
N ASP A 6 -40.16 17.49 -21.95
CA ASP A 6 -38.99 16.65 -22.24
C ASP A 6 -38.19 16.56 -20.93
N GLN A 7 -38.68 15.74 -19.99
CA GLN A 7 -37.91 15.41 -18.79
C GLN A 7 -36.79 14.45 -19.19
N PRO A 8 -35.51 14.76 -18.92
CA PRO A 8 -34.42 13.83 -19.20
C PRO A 8 -34.62 12.58 -18.34
N ALA A 9 -34.71 11.42 -19.00
CA ALA A 9 -34.81 10.12 -18.36
C ALA A 9 -33.71 9.98 -17.29
N ARG A 10 -34.11 9.79 -16.02
CA ARG A 10 -33.19 9.47 -14.93
C ARG A 10 -32.35 8.26 -15.34
N SER A 11 -31.04 8.44 -15.43
CA SER A 11 -30.08 7.35 -15.56
C SER A 11 -30.35 6.32 -14.45
N PRO A 12 -30.50 5.02 -14.76
CA PRO A 12 -30.73 4.01 -13.73
C PRO A 12 -29.58 4.06 -12.73
N SER A 13 -29.91 4.15 -11.43
CA SER A 13 -28.94 4.01 -10.36
C SER A 13 -28.21 2.68 -10.52
N PRO A 14 -26.87 2.63 -10.38
CA PRO A 14 -26.14 1.37 -10.49
C PRO A 14 -26.70 0.37 -9.47
N THR A 15 -27.08 -0.81 -9.95
CA THR A 15 -27.51 -1.92 -9.11
C THR A 15 -26.33 -2.33 -8.23
N SER A 16 -26.38 -2.00 -6.93
CA SER A 16 -25.36 -2.44 -5.97
C SER A 16 -25.81 -3.77 -5.37
N ILE A 17 -24.95 -4.79 -5.52
CA ILE A 17 -25.14 -6.13 -4.98
C ILE A 17 -24.02 -6.37 -3.99
N THR A 18 -24.35 -6.78 -2.77
CA THR A 18 -23.35 -7.11 -1.74
C THR A 18 -23.42 -8.60 -1.41
N VAL A 19 -22.29 -9.29 -1.51
CA VAL A 19 -22.17 -10.71 -1.18
C VAL A 19 -21.08 -10.95 -0.14
N GLN A 20 -21.33 -11.93 0.74
CA GLN A 20 -20.38 -12.31 1.78
C GLN A 20 -19.60 -13.56 1.37
N ARG A 21 -18.26 -13.48 1.40
CA ARG A 21 -17.37 -14.58 1.00
C ARG A 21 -16.24 -14.76 1.99
N ARG A 22 -16.14 -15.95 2.59
CA ARG A 22 -15.02 -16.35 3.43
C ARG A 22 -13.85 -16.86 2.59
N PHE A 23 -12.66 -16.90 3.18
CA PHE A 23 -11.43 -17.37 2.52
C PHE A 23 -11.57 -18.74 1.81
N SER A 24 -12.28 -19.71 2.40
CA SER A 24 -12.45 -21.02 1.73
C SER A 24 -13.30 -20.95 0.45
N HIS A 25 -14.15 -19.93 0.29
CA HIS A 25 -14.86 -19.68 -0.97
C HIS A 25 -13.89 -19.17 -2.05
N PHE A 26 -12.92 -18.32 -1.69
CA PHE A 26 -11.84 -17.90 -2.60
C PHE A 26 -10.99 -19.09 -3.05
N VAL A 27 -10.70 -20.04 -2.17
CA VAL A 27 -9.99 -21.28 -2.53
C VAL A 27 -10.75 -22.08 -3.60
N VAL A 28 -12.08 -22.17 -3.47
CA VAL A 28 -12.92 -22.85 -4.48
C VAL A 28 -12.92 -22.08 -5.79
N LEU A 29 -13.09 -20.75 -5.75
CA LEU A 29 -13.00 -19.88 -6.93
C LEU A 29 -11.69 -20.10 -7.67
N HIS A 30 -10.55 -20.00 -6.98
CA HIS A 30 -9.23 -20.16 -7.56
C HIS A 30 -9.01 -21.55 -8.14
N THR A 31 -9.44 -22.60 -7.42
CA THR A 31 -9.33 -23.99 -7.87
C THR A 31 -10.15 -24.24 -9.13
N ALA A 32 -11.39 -23.71 -9.19
CA ALA A 32 -12.24 -23.80 -10.36
C ALA A 32 -11.63 -23.06 -11.55
N LEU A 33 -11.13 -21.83 -11.35
CA LEU A 33 -10.48 -21.04 -12.39
C LEU A 33 -9.24 -21.74 -12.96
N LEU A 34 -8.33 -22.24 -12.12
CA LEU A 34 -7.15 -22.99 -12.56
C LEU A 34 -7.51 -24.20 -13.42
N ARG A 35 -8.58 -24.92 -13.08
CA ARG A 35 -9.04 -26.09 -13.83
C ARG A 35 -9.69 -25.73 -15.17
N ARG A 36 -10.33 -24.57 -15.25
CA ARG A 36 -11.15 -24.16 -16.40
C ARG A 36 -10.40 -23.27 -17.39
N LEU A 37 -9.37 -22.54 -16.94
CA LEU A 37 -8.63 -21.55 -17.72
C LEU A 37 -7.11 -21.82 -17.69
N PRO A 38 -6.63 -22.97 -18.23
CA PRO A 38 -5.21 -23.32 -18.19
C PRO A 38 -4.29 -22.39 -19.00
N GLY A 39 -4.85 -21.52 -19.87
CA GLY A 39 -4.11 -20.52 -20.65
C GLY A 39 -4.09 -19.12 -20.05
N VAL A 40 -4.60 -18.93 -18.82
CA VAL A 40 -4.69 -17.63 -18.14
C VAL A 40 -3.75 -17.59 -16.94
N ALA A 41 -2.96 -16.51 -16.79
CA ALA A 41 -2.06 -16.34 -15.67
C ALA A 41 -2.81 -15.78 -14.45
N LEU A 42 -3.25 -16.67 -13.55
CA LEU A 42 -3.99 -16.27 -12.36
C LEU A 42 -3.06 -15.76 -11.24
N PRO A 43 -3.44 -14.68 -10.53
CA PRO A 43 -2.70 -14.22 -9.35
C PRO A 43 -2.70 -15.30 -8.25
N PRO A 44 -1.66 -15.37 -7.40
CA PRO A 44 -1.63 -16.30 -6.28
C PRO A 44 -2.67 -15.93 -5.22
N LEU A 45 -3.27 -16.94 -4.58
CA LEU A 45 -4.02 -16.74 -3.35
C LEU A 45 -3.09 -16.61 -2.14
N PRO A 46 -3.45 -15.79 -1.12
CA PRO A 46 -2.73 -15.74 0.14
C PRO A 46 -2.74 -17.11 0.86
N GLU A 47 -1.68 -17.41 1.61
CA GLU A 47 -1.48 -18.71 2.23
C GLU A 47 -2.51 -19.06 3.33
N LYS A 48 -2.75 -20.37 3.47
CA LYS A 48 -3.51 -20.92 4.60
C LYS A 48 -2.67 -20.87 5.87
N GLN A 49 -2.93 -19.90 6.72
CA GLN A 49 -2.38 -19.87 8.07
C GLN A 49 -3.39 -20.36 9.11
N TYR A 50 -2.95 -21.30 9.95
CA TYR A 50 -3.75 -21.92 11.02
C TYR A 50 -3.47 -21.29 12.39
N ALA A 51 -2.20 -21.00 12.69
CA ALA A 51 -1.79 -20.28 13.90
C ALA A 51 -1.93 -18.77 13.72
N GLY A 52 -2.35 -18.03 14.76
CA GLY A 52 -2.52 -16.58 14.70
C GLY A 52 -3.65 -16.08 13.79
N ARG A 53 -4.51 -16.98 13.29
CA ARG A 53 -5.53 -16.68 12.25
C ARG A 53 -6.60 -15.64 12.63
N PHE A 54 -6.69 -15.28 13.91
CA PHE A 54 -7.62 -14.29 14.46
C PHE A 54 -6.91 -13.01 14.91
N ASN A 55 -5.61 -12.88 14.67
CA ASN A 55 -4.89 -11.63 14.90
C ASN A 55 -5.40 -10.57 13.90
N ALA A 56 -5.71 -9.36 14.39
CA ALA A 56 -6.32 -8.30 13.59
C ALA A 56 -5.44 -7.88 12.40
N ASP A 57 -4.14 -7.69 12.62
CA ASP A 57 -3.18 -7.32 11.57
C ASP A 57 -3.13 -8.38 10.48
N PHE A 58 -3.19 -9.65 10.89
CA PHE A 58 -3.21 -10.77 9.96
C PHE A 58 -4.51 -10.81 9.14
N VAL A 59 -5.66 -10.60 9.79
CA VAL A 59 -6.96 -10.58 9.11
C VAL A 59 -7.03 -9.45 8.10
N GLU A 60 -6.58 -8.25 8.47
CA GLU A 60 -6.58 -7.08 7.59
C GLU A 60 -5.62 -7.25 6.41
N ALA A 61 -4.41 -7.78 6.66
CA ALA A 61 -3.48 -8.10 5.59
C ALA A 61 -4.05 -9.12 4.60
N ARG A 62 -4.71 -10.18 5.12
CA ARG A 62 -5.37 -11.16 4.26
C ARG A 62 -6.54 -10.55 3.49
N ARG A 63 -7.31 -9.65 4.10
CA ARG A 63 -8.40 -8.92 3.43
C ARG A 63 -7.85 -8.13 2.24
N GLY A 64 -6.78 -7.37 2.44
CA GLY A 64 -6.10 -6.62 1.36
C GLY A 64 -5.52 -7.52 0.27
N ASP A 65 -4.98 -8.69 0.61
CA ASP A 65 -4.48 -9.66 -0.37
C ASP A 65 -5.62 -10.29 -1.20
N LEU A 66 -6.76 -10.59 -0.57
CA LEU A 66 -7.94 -11.10 -1.26
C LEU A 66 -8.58 -10.05 -2.18
N GLU A 67 -8.56 -8.78 -1.76
CA GLU A 67 -9.00 -7.64 -2.57
C GLU A 67 -8.17 -7.50 -3.84
N ARG A 68 -6.83 -7.52 -3.73
CA ARG A 68 -5.94 -7.50 -4.90
C ARG A 68 -6.13 -8.70 -5.81
N TYR A 69 -6.32 -9.88 -5.21
CA TYR A 69 -6.59 -11.10 -5.96
C TYR A 69 -7.85 -10.96 -6.81
N ILE A 70 -8.97 -10.53 -6.21
CA ILE A 70 -10.23 -10.43 -6.95
C ILE A 70 -10.20 -9.30 -7.97
N ASP A 71 -9.61 -8.14 -7.64
CA ASP A 71 -9.41 -7.03 -8.58
C ASP A 71 -8.67 -7.50 -9.85
N ARG A 72 -7.59 -8.25 -9.67
CA ARG A 72 -6.81 -8.77 -10.79
C ARG A 72 -7.61 -9.78 -11.63
N VAL A 73 -8.44 -10.62 -11.00
CA VAL A 73 -9.29 -11.58 -11.72
C VAL A 73 -10.39 -10.87 -12.53
N VAL A 74 -11.01 -9.82 -12.00
CA VAL A 74 -12.10 -9.10 -12.70
C VAL A 74 -11.59 -8.16 -13.79
N ARG A 75 -10.34 -7.68 -13.71
CA ARG A 75 -9.68 -6.93 -14.79
C ARG A 75 -9.24 -7.81 -15.95
N HIS A 76 -9.22 -9.14 -15.79
CA HIS A 76 -8.81 -10.04 -16.86
C HIS A 76 -9.93 -10.24 -17.90
N PRO A 77 -9.66 -10.08 -19.21
CA PRO A 77 -10.69 -10.07 -20.25
C PRO A 77 -11.50 -11.37 -20.36
N ILE A 78 -10.86 -12.53 -20.11
CA ILE A 78 -11.52 -13.85 -20.13
C ILE A 78 -12.07 -14.23 -18.73
N ALA A 79 -11.21 -14.25 -17.70
CA ALA A 79 -11.60 -14.74 -16.37
C ALA A 79 -12.79 -14.00 -15.74
N ARG A 80 -12.96 -12.69 -16.01
CA ARG A 80 -14.09 -11.92 -15.48
C ARG A 80 -15.46 -12.45 -15.88
N TYR A 81 -15.55 -13.12 -17.02
CA TYR A 81 -16.80 -13.70 -17.54
C TYR A 81 -16.96 -15.19 -17.20
N ALA A 82 -16.00 -15.79 -16.49
CA ALA A 82 -16.13 -17.17 -16.06
C ALA A 82 -17.36 -17.29 -15.15
N GLU A 83 -18.19 -18.30 -15.38
CA GLU A 83 -19.43 -18.53 -14.62
C GLU A 83 -19.17 -18.51 -13.11
N VAL A 84 -18.11 -19.18 -12.66
CA VAL A 84 -17.70 -19.19 -11.25
C VAL A 84 -17.39 -17.79 -10.68
N VAL A 85 -16.83 -16.87 -11.47
CA VAL A 85 -16.57 -15.47 -11.04
C VAL A 85 -17.88 -14.71 -10.95
N THR A 86 -18.72 -14.81 -11.98
CA THR A 86 -20.01 -14.12 -12.01
C THR A 86 -20.93 -14.59 -10.87
N SER A 87 -20.99 -15.90 -10.59
CA SER A 87 -21.73 -16.43 -9.45
C SER A 87 -21.07 -16.07 -8.11
N PHE A 88 -19.74 -16.06 -8.04
CA PHE A 88 -19.03 -15.68 -6.81
C PHE A 88 -19.36 -14.25 -6.40
N LEU A 89 -19.44 -13.31 -7.35
CA LEU A 89 -19.73 -11.90 -7.12
C LEU A 89 -21.23 -11.56 -7.06
N GLY A 90 -22.07 -12.29 -7.79
CA GLY A 90 -23.49 -11.97 -7.95
C GLY A 90 -24.48 -12.82 -7.14
N CYS A 91 -24.08 -13.98 -6.59
CA CYS A 91 -25.01 -14.84 -5.86
C CYS A 91 -25.23 -14.34 -4.41
N GLU A 92 -26.33 -13.63 -4.18
CA GLU A 92 -26.74 -13.14 -2.85
C GLU A 92 -27.21 -14.26 -1.90
N ASN A 93 -27.74 -15.35 -2.45
CA ASN A 93 -28.28 -16.45 -1.65
C ASN A 93 -27.21 -17.48 -1.27
N ASP A 94 -26.84 -17.50 0.02
CA ASP A 94 -25.87 -18.45 0.57
C ASP A 94 -26.22 -19.94 0.34
N LEU A 95 -27.50 -20.30 0.32
CA LEU A 95 -27.92 -21.68 0.09
C LEU A 95 -27.70 -22.09 -1.35
N GLU A 96 -27.96 -21.17 -2.29
CA GLU A 96 -27.69 -21.37 -3.71
C GLU A 96 -26.19 -21.48 -3.97
N TRP A 97 -25.38 -20.59 -3.40
CA TRP A 97 -23.93 -20.65 -3.50
C TRP A 97 -23.38 -22.01 -3.01
N LYS A 98 -23.89 -22.52 -1.88
CA LYS A 98 -23.52 -23.85 -1.36
C LYS A 98 -23.89 -24.99 -2.31
N ARG A 99 -24.95 -24.84 -3.12
CA ARG A 99 -25.36 -25.82 -4.14
C ARG A 99 -24.50 -25.74 -5.41
N LEU A 100 -24.07 -24.54 -5.81
CA LEU A 100 -23.24 -24.31 -6.99
C LEU A 100 -21.77 -24.69 -6.77
N MET A 101 -21.23 -24.48 -5.56
CA MET A 101 -19.83 -24.75 -5.24
C MET A 101 -19.35 -26.17 -5.65
N PRO A 102 -20.05 -27.27 -5.29
CA PRO A 102 -19.65 -28.62 -5.72
C PRO A 102 -19.69 -28.79 -7.23
N GLN A 103 -20.61 -28.11 -7.92
CA GLN A 103 -20.75 -28.20 -9.38
C GLN A 103 -19.49 -27.65 -10.05
N PHE A 104 -19.05 -26.44 -9.68
CA PHE A 104 -17.82 -25.84 -10.22
C PHE A 104 -16.57 -26.71 -10.00
N LEU A 105 -16.47 -27.39 -8.86
CA LEU A 105 -15.34 -28.28 -8.57
C LEU A 105 -15.42 -29.62 -9.32
N SER A 106 -16.64 -30.11 -9.56
CA SER A 106 -16.90 -31.37 -10.27
C SER A 106 -16.70 -31.27 -11.78
N MET A 107 -16.70 -30.06 -12.34
CA MET A 107 -16.45 -29.83 -13.77
C MET A 107 -15.10 -30.44 -14.17
N SER A 108 -15.08 -31.12 -15.32
CA SER A 108 -13.85 -31.64 -15.90
C SER A 108 -12.88 -30.48 -16.15
N ALA A 109 -11.60 -30.72 -15.86
CA ALA A 109 -10.55 -29.78 -16.19
C ALA A 109 -10.55 -29.59 -17.72
N ALA A 110 -10.51 -28.34 -18.18
CA ALA A 110 -10.55 -28.06 -19.60
C ALA A 110 -9.31 -28.66 -20.31
N GLY A 111 -8.14 -28.58 -19.68
CA GLY A 111 -6.90 -29.11 -20.25
C GLY A 111 -6.68 -28.57 -21.68
N PRO A 112 -6.20 -29.41 -22.62
CA PRO A 112 -6.00 -28.99 -24.02
C PRO A 112 -7.28 -28.57 -24.74
N SER A 113 -8.45 -29.06 -24.31
CA SER A 113 -9.74 -28.70 -24.94
C SER A 113 -10.11 -27.22 -24.75
N PHE A 114 -9.45 -26.52 -23.82
CA PHE A 114 -9.54 -25.07 -23.69
C PHE A 114 -9.22 -24.37 -25.01
N PHE A 115 -8.09 -24.73 -25.64
CA PHE A 115 -7.62 -24.09 -26.88
C PHE A 115 -8.51 -24.42 -28.09
N ALA A 116 -9.21 -25.56 -28.09
CA ALA A 116 -10.14 -25.90 -29.17
C ALA A 116 -11.34 -24.92 -29.27
N HIS A 117 -11.60 -24.13 -28.22
CA HIS A 117 -12.66 -23.12 -28.20
C HIS A 117 -12.11 -21.69 -28.33
N VAL A 118 -10.81 -21.53 -28.59
CA VAL A 118 -10.17 -20.23 -28.81
C VAL A 118 -10.21 -19.93 -30.30
N PHE A 119 -10.79 -18.79 -30.65
CA PHE A 119 -10.80 -18.28 -32.02
C PHE A 119 -9.73 -17.20 -32.15
N HIS A 120 -8.84 -17.35 -33.13
CA HIS A 120 -7.89 -16.31 -33.54
C HIS A 120 -8.07 -16.02 -35.03
N PRO A 121 -7.75 -14.79 -35.49
CA PRO A 121 -7.74 -14.51 -36.92
C PRO A 121 -6.67 -15.34 -37.63
N ALA A 122 -6.86 -15.59 -38.93
CA ALA A 122 -5.95 -16.36 -39.77
C ALA A 122 -4.69 -15.56 -40.14
N PHE A 123 -3.84 -15.28 -39.15
CA PHE A 123 -2.49 -14.75 -39.37
C PHE A 123 -1.49 -15.85 -39.05
N ASN A 124 -0.71 -16.27 -40.05
CA ASN A 124 0.35 -17.26 -39.84
C ASN A 124 1.30 -16.75 -38.76
N VAL A 125 1.42 -17.51 -37.66
CA VAL A 125 2.42 -17.23 -36.64
C VAL A 125 3.81 -17.53 -37.21
N ASP A 126 4.71 -16.54 -37.19
CA ASP A 126 6.13 -16.77 -37.44
C ASP A 126 6.73 -17.44 -36.20
N VAL A 127 7.16 -18.70 -36.35
CA VAL A 127 7.73 -19.54 -35.28
C VAL A 127 8.95 -18.88 -34.64
N ARG A 128 9.80 -18.23 -35.45
CA ARG A 128 11.02 -17.58 -34.98
C ARG A 128 10.65 -16.33 -34.19
N GLU A 129 9.71 -15.53 -34.68
CA GLU A 129 9.21 -14.36 -33.93
C GLU A 129 8.55 -14.76 -32.61
N ALA A 130 7.73 -15.81 -32.60
CA ALA A 130 7.12 -16.35 -31.39
C ALA A 130 8.19 -16.78 -30.37
N SER A 131 9.19 -17.54 -30.83
CA SER A 131 10.31 -17.98 -30.00
C SER A 131 11.13 -16.81 -29.43
N GLU A 132 11.42 -15.78 -30.24
CA GLU A 132 12.11 -14.59 -29.75
C GLU A 132 11.25 -13.79 -28.75
N THR A 133 9.95 -13.72 -28.98
CA THR A 133 9.00 -12.99 -28.13
C THR A 133 8.92 -13.58 -26.73
N VAL A 134 8.82 -14.92 -26.61
CA VAL A 134 8.78 -15.56 -25.29
C VAL A 134 10.09 -15.39 -24.51
N GLU A 135 11.25 -15.41 -25.18
CA GLU A 135 12.54 -15.21 -24.50
C GLU A 135 12.72 -13.76 -24.02
N ARG A 136 12.26 -12.77 -24.82
CA ARG A 136 12.20 -11.37 -24.40
C ARG A 136 11.26 -11.20 -23.21
N PHE A 137 10.09 -11.84 -23.25
CA PHE A 137 9.11 -11.79 -22.17
C PHE A 137 9.64 -12.44 -20.88
N ASP A 138 10.22 -13.64 -20.94
CA ASP A 138 10.84 -14.34 -19.78
C ASP A 138 11.93 -13.47 -19.13
N SER A 139 12.84 -12.94 -19.95
CA SER A 139 13.89 -12.02 -19.50
C SER A 139 13.28 -10.79 -18.83
N HIS A 140 12.22 -10.23 -19.41
CA HIS A 140 11.53 -9.06 -18.89
C HIS A 140 10.90 -9.31 -17.53
N VAL A 141 10.04 -10.33 -17.39
CA VAL A 141 9.32 -10.58 -16.13
C VAL A 141 10.26 -10.95 -14.98
N ARG A 142 11.38 -11.63 -15.26
CA ARG A 142 12.42 -11.88 -14.26
C ARG A 142 13.12 -10.59 -13.82
N ALA A 143 13.47 -9.72 -14.76
CA ALA A 143 14.09 -8.44 -14.46
C ALA A 143 13.15 -7.54 -13.65
N VAL A 144 11.88 -7.45 -14.04
CA VAL A 144 10.85 -6.71 -13.31
C VAL A 144 10.69 -7.26 -11.89
N GLY A 145 10.61 -8.58 -11.71
CA GLY A 145 10.51 -9.18 -10.38
C GLY A 145 11.66 -8.79 -9.45
N LYS A 146 12.90 -8.83 -9.94
CA LYS A 146 14.09 -8.39 -9.17
C LYS A 146 14.05 -6.88 -8.89
N GLY A 147 13.69 -6.07 -9.88
CA GLY A 147 13.61 -4.62 -9.76
C GLY A 147 12.55 -4.18 -8.74
N VAL A 148 11.36 -4.77 -8.79
CA VAL A 148 10.28 -4.50 -7.82
C VAL A 148 10.69 -4.91 -6.42
N GLN A 149 11.41 -6.03 -6.25
CA GLN A 149 11.88 -6.42 -4.92
C GLN A 149 12.90 -5.43 -4.34
N GLY A 150 13.84 -4.95 -5.16
CA GLY A 150 14.76 -3.88 -4.77
C GLY A 150 14.04 -2.57 -4.44
N MET A 151 13.01 -2.23 -5.23
CA MET A 151 12.17 -1.06 -5.01
C MET A 151 11.39 -1.16 -3.69
N ARG A 152 10.77 -2.30 -3.37
CA ARG A 152 10.08 -2.54 -2.08
C ARG A 152 11.03 -2.35 -0.90
N SER A 153 12.22 -2.94 -0.96
CA SER A 153 13.25 -2.78 0.06
C SER A 153 13.66 -1.32 0.25
N THR A 154 13.91 -0.59 -0.84
CA THR A 154 14.24 0.84 -0.82
C THR A 154 13.11 1.67 -0.23
N PHE A 155 11.86 1.34 -0.58
CA PHE A 155 10.69 2.02 -0.07
C PHE A 155 10.53 1.82 1.45
N GLY A 156 10.84 0.62 1.96
CA GLY A 156 10.93 0.38 3.41
C GLY A 156 11.91 1.36 4.11
N ARG A 157 13.10 1.54 3.53
CA ARG A 157 14.11 2.47 4.07
C ARG A 157 13.66 3.94 4.02
N VAL A 158 12.94 4.33 2.97
CA VAL A 158 12.35 5.68 2.87
C VAL A 158 11.37 5.92 4.02
N ARG A 159 10.51 4.95 4.33
CA ARG A 159 9.55 5.06 5.44
C ARG A 159 10.25 5.18 6.79
N GLU A 160 11.31 4.39 7.02
CA GLU A 160 12.14 4.51 8.22
C GLU A 160 12.78 5.90 8.32
N ALA A 161 13.34 6.42 7.24
CA ALA A 161 13.92 7.76 7.21
C ALA A 161 12.88 8.86 7.50
N ARG A 162 11.62 8.70 7.07
CA ARG A 162 10.53 9.63 7.42
C ARG A 162 10.22 9.61 8.91
N LEU A 163 10.24 8.44 9.54
CA LEU A 163 10.07 8.33 10.97
C LEU A 163 11.23 8.99 11.73
N GLU A 164 12.48 8.84 11.26
CA GLU A 164 13.63 9.55 11.84
C GLU A 164 13.54 11.06 11.66
N MET A 165 13.04 11.54 10.51
CA MET A 165 12.77 12.97 10.30
C MET A 165 11.71 13.50 11.29
N SER A 166 10.65 12.73 11.53
CA SER A 166 9.66 13.08 12.56
C SER A 166 10.32 13.26 13.93
N LYS A 167 11.17 12.31 14.35
CA LYS A 167 11.90 12.40 15.63
C LYS A 167 12.80 13.64 15.68
N ALA A 168 13.52 13.93 14.60
CA ALA A 168 14.40 15.10 14.52
C ALA A 168 13.61 16.42 14.67
N GLU A 169 12.46 16.56 14.01
CA GLU A 169 11.58 17.73 14.13
C GLU A 169 11.03 17.89 15.55
N ARG A 170 10.68 16.80 16.24
CA ARG A 170 10.27 16.85 17.66
C ARG A 170 11.41 17.34 18.54
N LEU A 171 12.62 16.83 18.33
CA LEU A 171 13.80 17.23 19.09
C LEU A 171 14.10 18.73 18.90
N LEU A 172 14.05 19.23 17.67
CA LEU A 172 14.21 20.66 17.38
C LEU A 172 13.17 21.50 18.13
N SER A 173 11.90 21.08 18.11
CA SER A 173 10.85 21.73 18.88
C SER A 173 11.15 21.74 20.38
N TYR A 174 11.60 20.62 20.96
CA TYR A 174 11.89 20.54 22.39
C TYR A 174 13.09 21.40 22.78
N SER A 175 14.15 21.42 21.97
CA SER A 175 15.30 22.29 22.20
C SER A 175 14.93 23.78 22.17
N LEU A 176 14.09 24.21 21.22
CA LEU A 176 13.61 25.59 21.17
C LEU A 176 12.68 25.91 22.34
N LEU A 177 11.80 24.98 22.72
CA LEU A 177 10.90 25.17 23.86
C LEU A 177 11.66 25.24 25.19
N SER A 178 12.65 24.36 25.37
CA SER A 178 13.59 24.38 26.50
C SER A 178 14.32 25.72 26.58
N LEU A 179 14.84 26.24 25.46
CA LEU A 179 15.51 27.54 25.38
C LEU A 179 14.63 28.68 25.87
N ILE A 180 13.41 28.81 25.34
CA ILE A 180 12.52 29.95 25.66
C ILE A 180 11.80 29.82 27.01
N THR A 181 11.90 28.66 27.66
CA THR A 181 11.30 28.39 28.98
C THR A 181 12.34 28.27 30.09
N ALA A 182 13.63 28.25 29.74
CA ALA A 182 14.74 27.90 30.63
C ALA A 182 14.53 26.57 31.39
N LYS A 183 13.66 25.69 30.90
CA LYS A 183 13.45 24.36 31.47
C LYS A 183 14.45 23.39 30.86
N PRO A 184 15.15 22.56 31.65
CA PRO A 184 16.06 21.57 31.10
C PRO A 184 15.30 20.56 30.22
N SER A 185 15.96 20.12 29.16
CA SER A 185 15.56 18.98 28.33
C SER A 185 16.62 17.90 28.50
N LEU A 186 16.27 16.61 28.53
CA LEU A 186 17.26 15.53 28.67
C LEU A 186 18.36 15.54 27.57
N SER A 187 18.09 16.15 26.42
CA SER A 187 19.03 16.31 25.30
C SER A 187 19.90 17.58 25.37
N THR A 188 19.73 18.44 26.36
CA THR A 188 20.48 19.70 26.50
C THR A 188 20.77 19.95 27.98
N PRO A 189 22.04 20.11 28.41
CA PRO A 189 22.35 20.40 29.80
C PRO A 189 21.60 21.64 30.30
N ALA A 190 21.32 21.70 31.60
CA ALA A 190 20.53 22.77 32.21
C ALA A 190 21.08 24.15 31.79
N LEU A 191 20.26 24.92 31.05
CA LEU A 191 20.54 26.30 30.68
C LEU A 191 20.67 27.12 31.98
N GLY A 192 21.90 27.44 32.36
CA GLY A 192 22.23 28.10 33.64
C GLY A 192 23.33 27.41 34.46
N ALA A 193 23.79 26.21 34.07
CA ALA A 193 25.04 25.65 34.57
C ALA A 193 26.22 26.39 33.94
N ILE A 194 26.49 27.61 34.41
CA ILE A 194 27.87 28.11 34.45
C ILE A 194 28.62 27.09 35.32
N GLU A 195 29.85 26.75 34.95
CA GLU A 195 30.69 25.68 35.55
C GLU A 195 31.07 25.90 37.04
N GLU A 196 30.21 26.52 37.85
CA GLU A 196 30.44 26.77 39.26
C GLU A 196 29.53 25.89 40.13
N GLU A 197 30.21 24.97 40.84
CA GLU A 197 29.80 24.17 41.99
C GLU A 197 28.76 23.04 41.77
N GLU A 198 29.22 21.80 41.93
CA GLU A 198 28.48 20.52 41.90
C GLU A 198 27.30 20.41 42.90
N ASN A 199 26.92 21.47 43.62
CA ASN A 199 25.85 21.48 44.62
C ASN A 199 24.96 22.75 44.61
N ALA A 200 25.06 23.62 43.61
CA ALA A 200 24.19 24.79 43.51
C ALA A 200 22.83 24.43 42.88
N THR A 201 21.72 24.81 43.54
CA THR A 201 20.39 24.78 42.91
C THR A 201 20.37 25.79 41.76
N PRO A 202 19.90 25.43 40.55
CA PRO A 202 19.93 26.34 39.41
C PRO A 202 19.11 27.59 39.73
N GLN A 203 19.77 28.74 39.83
CA GLN A 203 19.09 30.02 39.99
C GLN A 203 18.40 30.38 38.68
N LEU A 204 17.12 29.99 38.55
CA LEU A 204 16.23 30.37 37.44
C LEU A 204 15.86 31.88 37.45
N GLN A 205 16.32 32.61 38.46
CA GLN A 205 15.97 33.99 38.71
C GLN A 205 16.58 34.91 37.65
N GLY A 206 15.74 35.60 36.87
CA GLY A 206 16.15 36.53 35.80
C GLY A 206 16.16 35.95 34.39
N LEU A 207 15.89 34.65 34.21
CA LEU A 207 15.80 34.02 32.88
C LEU A 207 14.43 34.24 32.20
N MET A 208 13.39 34.45 33.00
CA MET A 208 12.05 34.80 32.54
C MET A 208 11.45 35.90 33.43
N ASN A 209 10.59 36.75 32.84
CA ASN A 209 9.83 37.76 33.58
C ASN A 209 8.45 37.23 34.04
N GLU A 210 7.70 38.06 34.78
CA GLU A 210 6.37 37.71 35.32
C GLU A 210 5.33 37.37 34.23
N ASP A 211 5.47 37.97 33.04
CA ASP A 211 4.61 37.68 31.88
C ASP A 211 5.02 36.40 31.13
N GLY A 212 6.09 35.73 31.58
CA GLY A 212 6.63 34.53 30.96
C GLY A 212 7.40 34.80 29.66
N ALA A 213 7.92 36.01 29.45
CA ALA A 213 8.86 36.31 28.39
C ALA A 213 10.25 35.79 28.75
N TRP A 214 10.96 35.26 27.75
CA TRP A 214 12.38 34.92 27.84
C TRP A 214 13.23 36.20 27.77
N CYS A 215 13.25 36.96 28.87
CA CYS A 215 13.98 38.24 29.00
C CYS A 215 13.97 38.75 30.45
N TRP A 216 14.93 39.62 30.78
CA TRP A 216 15.02 40.33 32.07
C TRP A 216 14.40 41.75 32.09
N GLN A 217 13.97 42.37 30.97
CA GLN A 217 13.49 43.78 31.00
C GLN A 217 12.51 44.30 29.91
N ALA A 218 12.10 43.56 28.87
CA ALA A 218 11.41 44.16 27.70
C ALA A 218 10.12 43.47 27.21
N ALA A 219 9.17 44.28 26.70
CA ALA A 219 7.89 43.83 26.15
C ALA A 219 8.00 43.16 24.75
N ASP A 220 8.96 43.57 23.91
CA ASP A 220 9.15 42.93 22.59
C ASP A 220 9.67 41.49 22.70
N CYS A 221 10.37 41.18 23.79
CA CYS A 221 10.78 39.82 24.08
C CYS A 221 9.59 38.89 24.34
N LEU A 222 8.48 39.39 24.90
CA LEU A 222 7.26 38.59 25.07
C LEU A 222 6.66 38.18 23.72
N LYS A 223 6.67 39.08 22.73
CA LYS A 223 6.23 38.79 21.36
C LYS A 223 7.12 37.72 20.73
N LEU A 224 8.44 37.88 20.85
CA LEU A 224 9.42 36.92 20.36
C LEU A 224 9.23 35.54 21.00
N THR A 225 9.16 35.45 22.33
CA THR A 225 8.96 34.20 23.06
C THR A 225 7.70 33.48 22.58
N LYS A 226 6.59 34.19 22.42
CA LYS A 226 5.33 33.62 21.91
C LYS A 226 5.42 33.21 20.44
N ALA A 227 6.10 33.98 19.60
CA ALA A 227 6.30 33.62 18.19
C ALA A 227 7.16 32.36 18.06
N VAL A 228 8.25 32.24 18.84
CA VAL A 228 9.09 31.04 18.90
C VAL A 228 8.29 29.85 19.45
N GLN A 229 7.47 30.03 20.49
CA GLN A 229 6.59 28.98 21.00
C GLN A 229 5.63 28.46 19.92
N LYS A 230 5.04 29.37 19.12
CA LYS A 230 4.20 28.98 17.97
C LYS A 230 4.98 28.19 16.92
N SER A 231 6.26 28.50 16.69
CA SER A 231 7.13 27.69 15.83
C SER A 231 7.36 26.30 16.38
N CYS A 232 7.64 26.15 17.69
CA CYS A 232 7.79 24.84 18.33
C CYS A 232 6.53 23.98 18.14
N GLU A 233 5.36 24.55 18.41
CA GLU A 233 4.07 23.86 18.21
C GLU A 233 3.85 23.48 16.73
N SER A 234 4.32 24.30 15.79
CA SER A 234 4.27 23.97 14.37
C SER A 234 5.23 22.83 14.00
N PHE A 235 6.44 22.78 14.56
CA PHE A 235 7.39 21.69 14.32
C PHE A 235 6.88 20.36 14.89
N GLN A 236 6.21 20.37 16.06
CA GLN A 236 5.53 19.16 16.55
C GLN A 236 4.46 18.66 15.58
N ARG A 237 3.68 19.56 14.98
CA ARG A 237 2.68 19.19 13.96
C ARG A 237 3.33 18.68 12.67
N VAL A 238 4.48 19.24 12.26
CA VAL A 238 5.25 18.74 11.10
C VAL A 238 5.78 17.34 11.40
N ALA A 239 6.27 17.09 12.62
CA ALA A 239 6.66 15.77 13.06
C ALA A 239 5.49 14.77 13.03
N ASP A 240 4.29 15.18 13.50
CA ASP A 240 3.08 14.36 13.42
C ASP A 240 2.75 13.98 11.97
N LEU A 241 2.86 14.93 11.02
CA LEU A 241 2.63 14.70 9.60
C LEU A 241 3.61 13.67 9.00
N TYR A 242 4.90 13.76 9.35
CA TYR A 242 5.89 12.78 8.89
C TYR A 242 5.64 11.37 9.44
N ASP A 243 5.30 11.26 10.73
CA ASP A 243 5.00 9.97 11.37
C ASP A 243 3.74 9.32 10.77
N ASP A 244 2.64 10.08 10.66
CA ASP A 244 1.39 9.58 10.12
C ASP A 244 1.53 9.15 8.64
N HIS A 245 2.20 9.97 7.82
CA HIS A 245 2.44 9.65 6.42
C HIS A 245 3.26 8.36 6.24
N ALA A 246 4.30 8.16 7.07
CA ALA A 246 5.12 6.95 7.03
C ALA A 246 4.35 5.69 7.46
N ARG A 247 3.46 5.82 8.46
CA ARG A 247 2.69 4.73 9.05
C ARG A 247 1.45 4.35 8.22
N ARG A 248 0.80 5.32 7.56
CA ARG A 248 -0.46 5.09 6.84
C ARG A 248 -0.26 5.16 5.33
N THR A 249 -0.04 6.35 4.78
CA THR A 249 -0.01 6.60 3.33
C THR A 249 1.09 5.80 2.62
N GLN A 250 2.31 5.86 3.16
CA GLN A 250 3.43 5.10 2.59
C GLN A 250 3.30 3.61 2.91
N LEU A 251 2.69 3.20 4.02
CA LEU A 251 2.40 1.77 4.24
C LEU A 251 1.49 1.23 3.14
N ALA A 252 0.37 1.91 2.87
CA ALA A 252 -0.56 1.52 1.82
C ALA A 252 0.13 1.44 0.45
N THR A 253 0.97 2.43 0.11
CA THR A 253 1.77 2.41 -1.13
C THR A 253 2.72 1.21 -1.16
N HIS A 254 3.44 0.95 -0.06
CA HIS A 254 4.37 -0.18 0.04
C HIS A 254 3.63 -1.51 -0.11
N GLU A 255 2.48 -1.66 0.51
CA GLU A 255 1.65 -2.83 0.30
C GLU A 255 1.23 -2.92 -1.16
N SER A 256 0.73 -1.84 -1.78
CA SER A 256 0.30 -1.79 -3.19
C SER A 256 1.34 -2.33 -4.18
N LEU A 257 2.65 -2.17 -3.90
CA LEU A 257 3.74 -2.76 -4.68
C LEU A 257 3.69 -4.30 -4.79
N LYS A 258 2.97 -5.00 -3.89
CA LYS A 258 2.73 -6.46 -3.99
C LYS A 258 2.01 -6.84 -5.29
N SER A 259 1.15 -5.96 -5.82
CA SER A 259 0.38 -6.24 -7.05
C SER A 259 1.26 -6.47 -8.28
N VAL A 260 2.46 -5.88 -8.29
CA VAL A 260 3.44 -5.97 -9.38
C VAL A 260 4.66 -6.84 -9.01
N ALA A 261 4.61 -7.51 -7.85
CA ALA A 261 5.70 -8.35 -7.36
C ALA A 261 5.67 -9.74 -8.02
N HIS A 262 6.85 -10.32 -8.22
CA HIS A 262 7.02 -11.70 -8.69
C HIS A 262 6.27 -12.09 -9.98
N PRO A 263 6.20 -11.24 -11.04
CA PRO A 263 5.45 -11.57 -12.24
C PRO A 263 5.93 -12.86 -12.92
N TYR A 264 7.22 -13.19 -12.84
CA TYR A 264 7.71 -14.47 -13.35
C TYR A 264 6.98 -15.68 -12.74
N MET A 265 6.69 -15.68 -11.43
CA MET A 265 6.02 -16.81 -10.79
C MET A 265 4.57 -16.97 -11.27
N THR A 266 3.90 -15.87 -11.60
CA THR A 266 2.55 -15.87 -12.16
C THR A 266 2.52 -16.33 -13.61
N TYR A 267 3.50 -15.93 -14.42
CA TYR A 267 3.52 -16.19 -15.87
C TYR A 267 4.40 -17.38 -16.28
N GLN A 268 5.07 -18.06 -15.36
CA GLN A 268 5.96 -19.19 -15.67
C GLN A 268 5.25 -20.27 -16.50
N GLY A 269 4.03 -20.65 -16.13
CA GLY A 269 3.27 -21.67 -16.87
C GLY A 269 2.94 -21.26 -18.31
N ILE A 270 2.73 -19.96 -18.56
CA ILE A 270 2.49 -19.41 -19.90
C ILE A 270 3.78 -19.45 -20.73
N ILE A 271 4.90 -19.06 -20.13
CA ILE A 271 6.23 -19.11 -20.75
C ILE A 271 6.59 -20.55 -21.16
N ASP A 272 6.43 -21.49 -20.23
CA ASP A 272 6.76 -22.90 -20.48
C ASP A 272 5.84 -23.51 -21.56
N THR A 273 4.54 -23.18 -21.53
CA THR A 273 3.58 -23.62 -22.56
C THR A 273 3.92 -23.04 -23.92
N HIS A 274 4.21 -21.74 -24.01
CA HIS A 274 4.57 -21.09 -25.27
C HIS A 274 5.86 -21.68 -25.84
N ARG A 275 6.93 -21.79 -25.03
CA ARG A 275 8.22 -22.36 -25.46
C ARG A 275 8.08 -23.78 -25.98
N SER A 276 7.38 -24.66 -25.24
CA SER A 276 7.13 -26.03 -25.68
C SER A 276 6.29 -26.11 -26.95
N THR A 277 5.35 -25.17 -27.14
CA THR A 277 4.50 -25.13 -28.33
C THR A 277 5.27 -24.64 -29.54
N SER A 278 6.13 -23.62 -29.40
CA SER A 278 6.98 -23.12 -30.48
C SER A 278 7.91 -24.20 -31.03
N THR A 279 8.50 -25.03 -30.15
CA THR A 279 9.32 -26.18 -30.58
C THR A 279 8.51 -27.18 -31.41
N ARG A 280 7.33 -27.58 -30.92
CA ARG A 280 6.45 -28.52 -31.64
C ARG A 280 5.94 -27.96 -32.97
N TYR A 281 5.67 -26.66 -33.01
CA TYR A 281 5.24 -25.97 -34.23
C TYR A 281 6.36 -25.96 -35.27
N ALA A 282 7.62 -25.71 -34.85
CA ALA A 282 8.78 -25.78 -35.73
C ALA A 282 8.97 -27.18 -36.32
N GLU A 283 8.79 -28.23 -35.51
CA GLU A 283 8.87 -29.63 -35.95
C GLU A 283 7.77 -29.95 -36.98
N ALA A 284 6.51 -29.60 -36.67
CA ALA A 284 5.36 -29.85 -37.55
C ALA A 284 5.44 -29.14 -38.92
N LEU A 285 6.15 -28.00 -39.01
CA LEU A 285 6.36 -27.29 -40.28
C LEU A 285 7.47 -27.90 -41.15
N ASN A 286 8.39 -28.66 -40.56
CA ASN A 286 9.50 -29.29 -41.28
C ASN A 286 9.15 -30.71 -41.78
N ASP A 287 8.15 -31.36 -41.19
CA ASP A 287 7.70 -32.72 -41.53
C ASP A 287 6.51 -32.76 -42.52
N ASN A 288 6.18 -33.96 -43.01
CA ASN A 288 5.17 -34.27 -44.04
C ASN A 288 3.77 -33.62 -43.80
N PRO A 289 2.91 -33.51 -44.83
CA PRO A 289 1.55 -32.92 -44.75
C PRO A 289 0.57 -33.60 -43.77
N SER A 290 0.97 -34.67 -43.05
CA SER A 290 0.15 -35.26 -41.97
C SER A 290 0.05 -34.39 -40.72
N ASP A 291 0.93 -33.38 -40.59
CA ASP A 291 1.10 -32.61 -39.36
C ASP A 291 0.44 -31.23 -39.41
N GLU A 292 -0.34 -30.95 -40.46
CA GLU A 292 -1.09 -29.69 -40.63
C GLU A 292 -2.07 -29.44 -39.46
N ASP A 293 -2.74 -30.50 -38.97
CA ASP A 293 -3.60 -30.44 -37.77
C ASP A 293 -2.82 -30.07 -36.50
N VAL A 294 -1.58 -30.53 -36.38
CA VAL A 294 -0.70 -30.20 -35.26
C VAL A 294 -0.25 -28.76 -35.36
N ALA A 295 0.12 -28.31 -36.57
CA ALA A 295 0.51 -26.94 -36.85
C ALA A 295 -0.61 -25.96 -36.49
N MET A 296 -1.85 -26.20 -36.95
CA MET A 296 -3.02 -25.37 -36.62
C MET A 296 -3.27 -25.28 -35.10
N ARG A 297 -3.17 -26.40 -34.38
CA ARG A 297 -3.35 -26.41 -32.91
C ARG A 297 -2.26 -25.63 -32.19
N CYS A 298 -1.01 -25.75 -32.65
CA CYS A 298 0.09 -24.99 -32.10
C CYS A 298 -0.11 -23.49 -32.34
N GLU A 299 -0.53 -23.11 -33.54
CA GLU A 299 -0.85 -21.72 -33.89
C GLU A 299 -1.89 -21.12 -32.93
N THR A 300 -2.96 -21.86 -32.60
CA THR A 300 -3.96 -21.41 -31.63
C THR A 300 -3.37 -21.20 -30.24
N VAL A 301 -2.54 -22.13 -29.75
CA VAL A 301 -1.90 -22.02 -28.44
C VAL A 301 -0.90 -20.85 -28.39
N LEU A 302 -0.12 -20.64 -29.46
CA LEU A 302 0.81 -19.53 -29.57
C LEU A 302 0.07 -18.19 -29.55
N ASN A 303 -1.00 -18.05 -30.33
CA ASN A 303 -1.85 -16.85 -30.30
C ASN A 303 -2.45 -16.59 -28.92
N ALA A 304 -2.98 -17.63 -28.26
CA ALA A 304 -3.56 -17.52 -26.92
C ALA A 304 -2.51 -17.05 -25.88
N THR A 305 -1.32 -17.63 -25.90
CA THR A 305 -0.25 -17.28 -24.96
C THR A 305 0.35 -15.90 -25.26
N MET A 306 0.45 -15.47 -26.53
CA MET A 306 0.84 -14.10 -26.88
C MET A 306 -0.21 -13.08 -26.40
N SER A 307 -1.50 -13.38 -26.56
CA SER A 307 -2.58 -12.54 -26.04
C SER A 307 -2.51 -12.39 -24.51
N GLU A 308 -2.05 -13.41 -23.80
CA GLU A 308 -1.83 -13.34 -22.34
C GLU A 308 -0.62 -12.46 -21.98
N MET A 309 0.45 -12.50 -22.78
CA MET A 309 1.60 -11.60 -22.65
C MET A 309 1.21 -10.14 -22.92
N ASP A 310 0.33 -9.90 -23.89
CA ASP A 310 -0.22 -8.56 -24.16
C ASP A 310 -1.13 -8.07 -23.03
N THR A 311 -1.92 -8.97 -22.44
CA THR A 311 -2.73 -8.67 -21.24
C THR A 311 -1.82 -8.25 -20.09
N TYR A 312 -0.69 -8.94 -19.87
CA TYR A 312 0.33 -8.51 -18.91
C TYR A 312 0.84 -7.10 -19.23
N HIS A 313 1.20 -6.82 -20.49
CA HIS A 313 1.72 -5.50 -20.88
C HIS A 313 0.71 -4.38 -20.60
N ALA A 314 -0.55 -4.56 -20.99
CA ALA A 314 -1.60 -3.58 -20.75
C ALA A 314 -1.81 -3.33 -19.25
N GLN A 315 -1.95 -4.40 -18.46
CA GLN A 315 -2.15 -4.30 -17.02
C GLN A 315 -0.93 -3.71 -16.31
N LYS A 316 0.29 -4.06 -16.72
CA LYS A 316 1.52 -3.47 -16.18
C LYS A 316 1.54 -1.95 -16.38
N VAL A 317 1.16 -1.46 -17.55
CA VAL A 317 1.11 0.00 -17.80
C VAL A 317 0.13 0.66 -16.84
N GLU A 318 -1.06 0.10 -16.67
CA GLU A 318 -2.07 0.60 -15.72
C GLU A 318 -1.54 0.57 -14.27
N ASP A 319 -1.06 -0.58 -13.80
CA ASP A 319 -0.63 -0.79 -12.41
C ASP A 319 0.53 0.15 -12.04
N PHE A 320 1.58 0.24 -12.88
CA PHE A 320 2.71 1.14 -12.60
C PHE A 320 2.32 2.62 -12.71
N THR A 321 1.37 2.96 -13.57
CA THR A 321 0.85 4.34 -13.67
C THR A 321 0.10 4.71 -12.39
N THR A 322 -0.79 3.84 -11.91
CA THR A 322 -1.53 4.06 -10.66
C THR A 322 -0.58 4.15 -9.47
N LEU A 323 0.35 3.21 -9.32
CA LEU A 323 1.36 3.23 -8.25
C LEU A 323 2.18 4.52 -8.24
N ALA A 324 2.61 4.99 -9.41
CA ALA A 324 3.38 6.22 -9.52
C ALA A 324 2.54 7.46 -9.14
N LYS A 325 1.29 7.55 -9.63
CA LYS A 325 0.38 8.64 -9.30
C LYS A 325 0.06 8.69 -7.81
N ASP A 326 -0.37 7.57 -7.24
CA ASP A 326 -0.73 7.47 -5.81
C ASP A 326 0.44 7.89 -4.91
N HIS A 327 1.66 7.45 -5.25
CA HIS A 327 2.86 7.85 -4.50
C HIS A 327 3.14 9.35 -4.61
N LEU A 328 3.10 9.90 -5.83
CA LEU A 328 3.36 11.31 -6.09
C LEU A 328 2.31 12.20 -5.42
N ASP A 329 1.03 11.87 -5.55
CA ASP A 329 -0.08 12.60 -4.95
C ASP A 329 0.01 12.56 -3.42
N GLY A 330 0.39 11.42 -2.84
CA GLY A 330 0.67 11.30 -1.40
C GLY A 330 1.81 12.20 -0.93
N GLU A 331 2.94 12.24 -1.65
CA GLU A 331 4.07 13.12 -1.31
C GLU A 331 3.70 14.61 -1.49
N ILE A 332 2.98 14.97 -2.56
CA ILE A 332 2.49 16.33 -2.79
C ILE A 332 1.62 16.77 -1.61
N ALA A 333 0.62 15.95 -1.24
CA ALA A 333 -0.29 16.26 -0.14
C ALA A 333 0.45 16.43 1.21
N LEU A 334 1.48 15.62 1.47
CA LEU A 334 2.33 15.78 2.65
C LEU A 334 3.02 17.15 2.64
N TYR A 335 3.73 17.46 1.55
CA TYR A 335 4.54 18.67 1.49
C TYR A 335 3.71 19.95 1.47
N GLU A 336 2.53 19.94 0.86
CA GLU A 336 1.58 21.06 0.92
C GLU A 336 1.13 21.32 2.36
N GLN A 337 0.81 20.28 3.11
CA GLN A 337 0.43 20.42 4.53
C GLN A 337 1.58 20.97 5.37
N ILE A 338 2.80 20.45 5.19
CA ILE A 338 4.01 20.97 5.85
C ILE A 338 4.20 22.45 5.51
N LEU A 339 4.13 22.80 4.23
CA LEU A 339 4.30 24.18 3.76
C LEU A 339 3.28 25.13 4.42
N VAL A 340 2.02 24.71 4.55
CA VAL A 340 0.98 25.50 5.24
C VAL A 340 1.34 25.72 6.72
N ARG A 341 1.83 24.70 7.43
CA ARG A 341 2.25 24.82 8.83
C ARG A 341 3.44 25.78 8.97
N LEU A 342 4.46 25.62 8.14
CA LEU A 342 5.65 26.49 8.15
C LEU A 342 5.32 27.94 7.79
N LYS A 343 4.47 28.17 6.77
CA LYS A 343 3.98 29.53 6.44
C LYS A 343 3.22 30.15 7.60
N THR A 344 2.40 29.37 8.31
CA THR A 344 1.66 29.84 9.48
C THR A 344 2.59 30.23 10.63
N ALA A 345 3.61 29.42 10.91
CA ALA A 345 4.63 29.73 11.91
C ALA A 345 5.43 30.99 11.53
N ARG A 346 5.84 31.12 10.26
CA ARG A 346 6.60 32.29 9.78
C ARG A 346 5.83 33.59 9.93
N ARG A 347 4.51 33.58 9.65
CA ARG A 347 3.63 34.76 9.81
C ARG A 347 3.52 35.24 11.25
N ALA A 348 3.79 34.38 12.24
CA ALA A 348 3.77 34.78 13.65
C ALA A 348 4.85 35.83 14.00
N PHE A 349 5.86 36.00 13.13
CA PHE A 349 6.92 37.00 13.27
C PHE A 349 6.64 38.28 12.47
N ASP A 350 5.53 38.35 11.73
CA ASP A 350 5.16 39.50 10.90
C ASP A 350 3.95 40.26 11.53
N GLY A 351 3.92 41.58 11.34
CA GLY A 351 2.76 42.40 11.69
C GLY A 351 1.55 42.08 10.79
N PRO A 352 0.30 42.14 11.29
CA PRO A 352 -0.09 42.56 12.63
C PRO A 352 -0.01 41.45 13.70
N GLN A 353 0.19 40.20 13.30
CA GLN A 353 0.10 39.03 14.20
C GLN A 353 1.14 39.07 15.31
N PHE A 354 2.36 39.49 14.98
CA PHE A 354 3.44 39.66 15.95
C PHE A 354 3.12 40.74 16.98
N ASP A 355 2.51 41.84 16.57
CA ASP A 355 2.17 42.97 17.45
C ASP A 355 1.11 42.59 18.48
N GLU A 356 0.16 41.73 18.09
CA GLU A 356 -0.90 41.26 18.99
C GLU A 356 -0.40 40.30 20.07
N LEU A 357 0.80 39.72 19.93
CA LEU A 357 1.33 38.74 20.89
C LEU A 357 1.60 39.34 22.27
N ALA A 358 1.85 40.64 22.38
CA ALA A 358 2.12 41.31 23.67
C ALA A 358 0.86 41.58 24.52
N ARG A 359 -0.35 41.35 23.99
CA ARG A 359 -1.61 41.74 24.68
C ARG A 359 -1.91 40.98 25.98
N SER A 360 -1.19 39.89 26.26
CA SER A 360 -1.41 39.05 27.43
C SER A 360 -0.12 38.34 27.84
N PRO A 361 -0.04 37.77 29.05
CA PRO A 361 1.07 36.89 29.42
C PRO A 361 1.18 35.65 28.51
N ARG A 362 2.33 34.99 28.53
CA ARG A 362 2.55 33.70 27.85
C ARG A 362 1.71 32.61 28.50
N ARG A 363 1.04 31.79 27.69
CA ARG A 363 0.42 30.54 28.14
C ARG A 363 1.37 29.39 27.87
N PRO A 364 1.62 28.50 28.85
CA PRO A 364 2.49 27.35 28.65
C PRO A 364 2.04 26.48 27.47
N SER A 365 2.99 26.01 26.67
CA SER A 365 2.68 25.07 25.61
C SER A 365 2.30 23.71 26.20
N ARG A 366 1.41 22.96 25.52
CA ARG A 366 1.05 21.61 25.96
C ARG A 366 2.27 20.67 26.04
N PHE A 367 3.27 20.93 25.19
CA PHE A 367 4.49 20.15 25.05
C PHE A 367 5.55 20.46 26.11
N GLU A 368 5.33 21.48 26.96
CA GLU A 368 6.27 21.75 28.07
C GLU A 368 6.30 20.63 29.10
N LYS A 369 5.20 19.87 29.24
CA LYS A 369 5.14 18.71 30.13
C LYS A 369 6.05 17.57 29.68
N ASP A 370 6.28 17.49 28.37
CA ASP A 370 7.05 16.41 27.75
C ASP A 370 8.57 16.70 27.81
N LEU A 371 8.98 17.91 28.19
CA LEU A 371 10.39 18.28 28.40
C LEU A 371 11.02 17.52 29.58
N GLU A 372 10.25 17.32 30.64
CA GLU A 372 10.69 16.66 31.87
C GLU A 372 10.65 15.13 31.76
N ARG A 373 9.79 14.60 30.86
CA ARG A 373 9.63 13.15 30.61
C ARG A 373 9.34 12.90 29.13
N PRO A 374 10.37 12.85 28.26
CA PRO A 374 10.20 12.52 26.87
C PRO A 374 9.73 11.07 26.71
N LEU A 375 8.98 10.81 25.65
CA LEU A 375 8.58 9.46 25.23
C LEU A 375 9.84 8.59 25.10
N GLY A 376 9.90 7.53 25.90
CA GLY A 376 11.03 6.60 25.90
C GLY A 376 11.01 5.69 24.65
N PRO A 377 12.11 4.96 24.39
CA PRO A 377 12.18 3.99 23.30
C PRO A 377 11.10 2.90 23.34
N GLY A 378 10.50 2.65 24.51
CA GLY A 378 9.39 1.72 24.70
C GLY A 378 7.99 2.32 24.55
N ASP A 379 7.87 3.65 24.43
CA ASP A 379 6.58 4.35 24.29
C ASP A 379 6.20 4.57 22.81
N VAL A 380 7.12 4.32 21.88
CA VAL A 380 6.91 4.51 20.43
C VAL A 380 6.63 3.17 19.77
N GLU A 381 5.42 3.00 19.25
CA GLU A 381 5.04 1.80 18.51
C GLU A 381 5.97 1.60 17.30
N PRO A 382 6.48 0.39 17.06
CA PRO A 382 7.33 0.12 15.90
C PRO A 382 6.63 0.50 14.61
N LEU A 383 7.41 0.86 13.58
CA LEU A 383 6.85 1.18 12.27
C LEU A 383 6.15 -0.07 11.68
N PRO A 384 4.87 0.02 11.28
CA PRO A 384 4.16 -1.13 10.71
C PRO A 384 4.83 -1.55 9.41
N GLN A 385 5.05 -2.86 9.26
CA GLN A 385 5.68 -3.45 8.08
C GLN A 385 4.63 -4.06 7.17
N PRO A 386 4.78 -3.95 5.83
CA PRO A 386 3.86 -4.59 4.91
C PRO A 386 3.92 -6.10 5.11
N CYS A 387 2.78 -6.76 4.92
CA CYS A 387 2.77 -8.21 4.98
C CYS A 387 3.55 -8.82 3.81
N PRO A 388 4.33 -9.90 4.05
CA PRO A 388 5.08 -10.58 3.00
C PRO A 388 4.18 -10.99 1.83
N HIS A 389 4.73 -10.95 0.62
CA HIS A 389 4.11 -11.60 -0.54
C HIS A 389 4.19 -13.13 -0.38
N VAL A 390 3.26 -13.86 -0.98
CA VAL A 390 3.21 -15.34 -0.96
C VAL A 390 4.51 -15.97 -1.50
N TYR A 391 5.19 -15.27 -2.41
CA TYR A 391 6.46 -15.70 -2.99
C TYR A 391 7.69 -15.04 -2.35
N ASP A 392 7.51 -14.19 -1.32
CA ASP A 392 8.65 -13.71 -0.55
C ASP A 392 9.16 -14.88 0.32
N SER A 393 10.47 -15.09 0.36
CA SER A 393 11.06 -16.07 1.27
C SER A 393 10.71 -15.68 2.70
N ALA A 394 9.87 -16.47 3.38
CA ALA A 394 9.40 -16.14 4.71
C ALA A 394 10.59 -15.99 5.68
N PRO A 395 10.76 -14.86 6.37
CA PRO A 395 11.47 -14.90 7.63
C PRO A 395 10.59 -15.70 8.59
N MET A 396 11.04 -16.89 9.00
CA MET A 396 10.41 -17.61 10.11
C MET A 396 10.32 -16.64 11.30
N ARG A 397 9.12 -16.14 11.61
CA ARG A 397 8.89 -15.48 12.91
C ARG A 397 8.83 -16.58 13.97
N PRO A 398 9.69 -16.55 15.01
CA PRO A 398 9.59 -17.48 16.11
C PRO A 398 8.19 -17.37 16.74
N VAL A 399 7.57 -18.53 17.01
CA VAL A 399 6.23 -18.67 17.60
C VAL A 399 6.10 -17.97 18.97
N SER A 400 7.21 -17.59 19.61
CA SER A 400 7.26 -16.97 20.93
C SER A 400 6.74 -15.53 21.01
N VAL A 401 6.64 -14.79 19.89
CA VAL A 401 6.22 -13.36 19.92
C VAL A 401 4.70 -13.19 19.81
N ALA A 402 3.96 -14.24 19.43
CA ALA A 402 2.51 -14.15 19.18
C ALA A 402 1.62 -14.29 20.44
N ILE A 403 2.18 -14.54 21.63
CA ILE A 403 1.40 -14.95 22.82
C ILE A 403 1.22 -13.81 23.85
N GLN A 404 1.87 -12.65 23.74
CA GLN A 404 1.83 -11.63 24.81
C GLN A 404 0.74 -10.55 24.68
N GLY A 405 -0.05 -10.53 23.61
CA GLY A 405 -1.13 -9.55 23.43
C GLY A 405 -2.49 -10.07 23.91
N GLY A 406 -2.63 -10.36 25.19
CA GLY A 406 -3.93 -10.70 25.79
C GLY A 406 -4.83 -9.48 25.84
N VAL A 407 -5.67 -9.30 24.82
CA VAL A 407 -6.73 -8.28 24.82
C VAL A 407 -8.01 -8.93 24.30
N VAL A 408 -9.00 -9.05 25.19
CA VAL A 408 -10.36 -9.48 24.87
C VAL A 408 -11.15 -8.23 24.48
N TYR A 409 -11.55 -8.13 23.21
CA TYR A 409 -12.60 -7.20 22.79
C TYR A 409 -13.58 -7.87 21.83
N ASP A 410 -14.82 -7.40 21.98
CA ASP A 410 -16.05 -7.89 21.39
C ASP A 410 -16.11 -7.60 19.89
N TRP A 411 -16.69 -8.55 19.14
CA TRP A 411 -16.64 -8.58 17.68
C TRP A 411 -17.92 -8.01 17.09
N GLU A 412 -17.86 -6.86 16.42
CA GLU A 412 -18.88 -6.49 15.43
C GLU A 412 -18.31 -5.54 14.36
N GLU A 413 -18.49 -5.97 13.10
CA GLU A 413 -18.48 -5.17 11.86
C GLU A 413 -17.16 -4.64 11.28
N ALA A 414 -16.59 -5.41 10.34
CA ALA A 414 -15.87 -4.87 9.19
C ALA A 414 -16.70 -5.15 7.92
N LYS A 415 -17.48 -4.14 7.49
CA LYS A 415 -18.27 -4.16 6.26
C LYS A 415 -17.37 -3.76 5.09
N VAL A 416 -17.24 -4.65 4.09
CA VAL A 416 -16.72 -4.27 2.76
C VAL A 416 -17.93 -4.05 1.86
N VAL A 417 -18.08 -2.82 1.38
CA VAL A 417 -19.09 -2.41 0.40
C VAL A 417 -18.39 -2.44 -0.96
N TRP A 418 -18.95 -3.17 -1.94
CA TRP A 418 -18.51 -3.19 -3.33
C TRP A 418 -19.43 -2.32 -4.18
#